data_AF-A0A522XE83-F1
#
_entry.id   AF-A0A522XE83-F1
#
_cell.length_a   1.000
_cell.length_b   1.000
_cell.length_c   1.000
_cell.angle_alpha   90.00
_cell.angle_beta   90.00
_cell.angle_gamma   90.00
#
_symmetry.space_group_name_H-M   'P 1'
#
loop_
_entity.id
_entity.type
_entity.pdbx_description
1 polymer ?
#
loop_
_entity_poly.entity_id
_entity_poly.type
_entity_poly.pdbx_seq_one_letter_code
_entity_poly.pdbx_strand_id
1 'polypeptide(L)'
;MEDWITEWVNSVEKTVEAALNQTAESFETWTDEMVDQVDQQLQELFVWSQDCSDDMYQQLQQLLPLDEVSEELDRTLDDWLEGLEALFIEDRNWDGDREDVAQDSDPFVQMTYVTPSKTTHPACINCLHYHGHQYGDTLLVCGMHPYGWDGEDCPDWENVF
;
A
#
# COMPACT_ATOMS: atom_id res chain seq x y z
N MET A 1 -70.42 37.19 44.24
CA MET A 1 -69.65 37.84 43.16
C MET A 1 -68.42 37.02 42.76
N GLU A 2 -68.14 35.89 43.42
CA GLU A 2 -66.93 35.08 43.21
C GLU A 2 -67.16 33.88 42.27
N ASP A 3 -68.38 33.34 42.16
CA ASP A 3 -68.68 32.15 41.34
C ASP A 3 -68.39 32.33 39.85
N TRP A 4 -68.74 33.49 39.27
CA TRP A 4 -68.52 33.75 37.84
C TRP A 4 -67.04 33.85 37.48
N ILE A 5 -66.18 34.26 38.43
CA ILE A 5 -64.73 34.33 38.25
C ILE A 5 -64.16 32.91 38.21
N THR A 6 -64.60 32.04 39.12
CA THR A 6 -64.16 30.64 39.18
C THR A 6 -64.58 29.87 37.92
N GLU A 7 -65.82 30.07 37.44
CA GLU A 7 -66.27 29.49 36.16
C GLU A 7 -65.43 29.99 34.98
N TRP A 8 -65.14 31.29 34.94
CA TRP A 8 -64.30 31.86 33.89
C TRP A 8 -62.87 31.30 33.93
N VAL A 9 -62.24 31.21 35.10
CA VAL A 9 -60.90 30.63 35.26
C VAL A 9 -60.87 29.17 34.82
N ASN A 10 -61.83 28.36 35.25
CA ASN A 10 -61.92 26.95 34.85
C ASN A 10 -62.15 26.78 33.34
N SER A 11 -62.88 27.70 32.70
CA SER A 11 -63.08 27.69 31.24
C SER A 11 -61.79 28.04 30.50
N VAL A 12 -61.01 28.99 31.01
CA VAL A 12 -59.72 29.37 30.44
C VAL A 12 -58.72 28.22 30.61
N GLU A 13 -58.65 27.61 31.79
CA GLU A 13 -57.77 26.46 32.07
C GLU A 13 -58.03 25.31 31.09
N LYS A 14 -59.29 24.90 30.93
CA LYS A 14 -59.67 23.86 29.95
C LYS A 14 -59.32 24.21 28.51
N THR A 15 -59.43 25.48 28.14
CA THR A 15 -59.11 25.94 26.79
C THR A 15 -57.61 25.90 26.55
N VAL A 16 -56.81 26.27 27.56
CA VAL A 16 -55.34 26.18 27.52
C VAL A 16 -54.90 24.72 27.48
N GLU A 17 -55.48 23.84 28.31
CA GLU A 17 -55.19 22.40 28.27
C GLU A 17 -55.52 21.78 26.91
N ALA A 18 -56.67 22.11 26.33
CA ALA A 18 -57.05 21.63 25.01
C ALA A 18 -56.10 22.12 23.92
N ALA A 19 -55.68 23.38 23.98
CA ALA A 19 -54.73 23.96 23.03
C ALA A 19 -53.33 23.32 23.16
N LEU A 20 -52.89 23.04 24.38
CA LEU A 20 -51.61 22.35 24.65
C LEU A 20 -51.62 20.92 24.11
N ASN A 21 -52.68 20.16 24.39
CA ASN A 21 -52.81 18.79 23.89
C ASN A 21 -52.87 18.74 22.36
N GLN A 22 -53.66 19.62 21.75
CA GLN A 22 -53.72 19.70 20.28
C GLN A 22 -52.38 20.06 19.65
N THR A 23 -51.61 20.95 20.28
CA THR A 23 -50.27 21.32 19.80
C THR A 23 -49.30 20.15 19.94
N ALA A 24 -49.36 19.41 21.05
CA ALA A 24 -48.55 18.22 21.26
C ALA A 24 -48.83 17.14 20.21
N GLU A 25 -50.11 16.81 19.98
CA GLU A 25 -50.53 15.84 18.96
C GLU A 25 -50.11 16.27 17.54
N SER A 26 -50.22 17.57 17.24
CA SER A 26 -49.79 18.12 15.94
C SER A 26 -48.27 18.03 15.77
N PHE A 27 -47.51 18.23 16.85
CA PHE A 27 -46.05 18.14 16.83
C PHE A 27 -45.57 16.71 16.68
N GLU A 28 -46.20 15.75 17.36
CA GLU A 28 -45.92 14.31 17.17
C GLU A 28 -46.18 13.90 15.72
N THR A 29 -47.35 14.24 15.18
CA THR A 29 -47.71 13.95 13.77
C THR A 29 -46.72 14.56 12.79
N TRP A 30 -46.35 15.83 12.98
CA TRP A 30 -45.35 16.49 12.14
C TRP A 30 -43.97 15.84 12.24
N THR A 31 -43.58 15.40 13.44
CA THR A 31 -42.29 14.72 13.64
C THR A 31 -42.27 13.39 12.89
N ASP A 32 -43.34 12.60 12.96
CA ASP A 32 -43.47 11.35 12.21
C ASP A 32 -43.41 11.60 10.70
N GLU A 33 -44.15 12.59 10.19
CA GLU A 33 -44.12 12.97 8.77
C GLU A 33 -42.72 13.44 8.31
N MET A 34 -41.97 14.15 9.15
CA MET A 34 -40.60 14.56 8.84
C MET A 34 -39.64 13.37 8.81
N VAL A 35 -39.77 12.43 9.75
CA VAL A 35 -38.96 11.20 9.77
C VAL A 35 -39.20 10.40 8.49
N ASP A 36 -40.47 10.23 8.10
CA ASP A 36 -40.83 9.51 6.87
C ASP A 36 -40.29 10.21 5.61
N GLN A 37 -40.36 11.54 5.54
CA GLN A 37 -39.80 12.31 4.41
C GLN A 37 -38.28 12.19 4.30
N VAL A 38 -37.57 12.22 5.44
CA VAL A 38 -36.12 12.06 5.46
C VAL A 38 -35.74 10.64 5.06
N ASP A 39 -36.46 9.63 5.56
CA ASP A 39 -36.21 8.23 5.20
C ASP A 39 -36.42 8.00 3.70
N GLN A 40 -37.50 8.55 3.12
CA GLN A 40 -37.75 8.46 1.69
C GLN A 40 -36.62 9.11 0.87
N GLN A 41 -36.18 10.33 1.23
CA GLN A 41 -35.09 11.00 0.50
C GLN A 41 -33.77 10.25 0.60
N LEU A 42 -33.46 9.65 1.75
CA LEU A 42 -32.27 8.82 1.91
C LEU A 42 -32.36 7.56 1.03
N GLN A 43 -33.50 6.88 1.01
CA GLN A 43 -33.70 5.71 0.16
C GLN A 43 -33.54 6.05 -1.33
N GLU A 44 -34.15 7.15 -1.80
CA GLU A 44 -34.01 7.63 -3.17
C GLU A 44 -32.55 7.96 -3.51
N LEU A 45 -31.82 8.61 -2.59
CA LEU A 45 -30.40 8.91 -2.77
C LEU A 45 -29.54 7.65 -2.83
N PHE A 46 -29.83 6.63 -2.01
CA PHE A 46 -29.10 5.36 -2.05
C PHE A 46 -29.32 4.62 -3.37
N VAL A 47 -30.56 4.53 -3.84
CA VAL A 47 -30.87 3.91 -5.13
C VAL A 47 -30.18 4.65 -6.27
N TRP A 48 -30.30 5.99 -6.31
CA TRP A 48 -29.62 6.79 -7.32
C TRP A 48 -28.09 6.64 -7.26
N SER A 49 -27.50 6.59 -6.07
CA SER A 49 -26.06 6.39 -5.89
C SER A 49 -25.62 5.02 -6.41
N GLN A 50 -26.43 3.98 -6.22
CA GLN A 50 -26.14 2.66 -6.73
C GLN A 50 -26.24 2.63 -8.26
N ASP A 51 -27.31 3.21 -8.83
CA ASP A 51 -27.50 3.28 -10.29
C ASP A 51 -26.38 4.08 -10.96
N CYS A 52 -25.97 5.22 -10.38
CA CYS A 52 -24.87 6.04 -10.87
C CYS A 52 -23.52 5.31 -10.77
N SER A 53 -23.32 4.57 -9.68
CA SER A 53 -22.14 3.72 -9.50
C SER A 53 -22.07 2.64 -10.60
N ASP A 54 -23.17 1.92 -10.84
CA ASP A 54 -23.23 0.88 -11.85
C ASP A 54 -23.01 1.44 -13.27
N ASP A 55 -23.60 2.59 -13.59
CA ASP A 55 -23.38 3.30 -14.86
C ASP A 55 -21.91 3.73 -15.03
N MET A 56 -21.29 4.27 -13.97
CA MET A 56 -19.87 4.63 -13.97
C MET A 56 -18.96 3.41 -14.16
N TYR A 57 -19.26 2.28 -13.51
CA TYR A 57 -18.51 1.03 -13.71
C TYR A 57 -18.63 0.51 -15.14
N GLN A 58 -19.82 0.54 -15.73
CA GLN A 58 -20.02 0.12 -17.12
C GLN A 58 -19.27 1.04 -18.10
N GLN A 59 -19.29 2.35 -17.88
CA GLN A 59 -18.54 3.29 -18.70
C GLN A 59 -17.02 3.10 -18.58
N LEU A 60 -16.51 2.86 -17.37
CA LEU A 60 -15.09 2.57 -17.15
C LEU A 60 -14.67 1.27 -17.84
N GLN A 61 -15.47 0.21 -17.79
CA GLN A 61 -15.20 -1.04 -18.52
C GLN A 61 -15.16 -0.84 -20.04
N GLN A 62 -15.99 0.06 -20.59
CA GLN A 62 -15.98 0.36 -22.03
C GLN A 62 -14.76 1.19 -22.46
N LEU A 63 -14.33 2.14 -21.63
CA LEU A 63 -13.18 3.00 -21.93
C LEU A 63 -11.84 2.31 -21.66
N LEU A 64 -11.81 1.44 -20.65
CA LEU A 64 -10.65 0.68 -20.23
C LEU A 64 -11.08 -0.78 -20.07
N PRO A 65 -11.06 -1.60 -21.14
CA PRO A 65 -11.26 -3.03 -21.04
C PRO A 65 -10.06 -3.62 -20.30
N LEU A 66 -10.07 -3.54 -18.96
CA LEU A 66 -8.96 -3.90 -18.08
C LEU A 66 -8.48 -5.33 -18.33
N ASP A 67 -9.37 -6.24 -18.72
CA ASP A 67 -9.03 -7.61 -19.09
C ASP A 67 -8.17 -7.64 -20.36
N GLU A 68 -8.56 -6.92 -21.42
CA GLU A 68 -7.81 -6.85 -22.68
C GLU A 68 -6.49 -6.09 -22.51
N VAL A 69 -6.49 -5.01 -21.71
CA VAL A 69 -5.28 -4.26 -21.38
C VAL A 69 -4.33 -5.09 -20.52
N SER A 70 -4.83 -5.89 -19.58
CA SER A 70 -4.02 -6.80 -18.76
C SER A 70 -3.39 -7.88 -19.63
N GLU A 71 -4.19 -8.52 -20.50
CA GLU A 71 -3.68 -9.54 -21.41
C GLU A 71 -2.63 -8.97 -22.38
N GLU A 72 -2.83 -7.75 -22.89
CA GLU A 72 -1.86 -7.09 -23.77
C GLU A 72 -0.59 -6.68 -23.02
N LEU A 73 -0.71 -6.22 -21.77
CA LEU A 73 0.43 -5.92 -20.92
C LEU A 73 1.25 -7.18 -20.63
N ASP A 74 0.59 -8.29 -20.28
CA ASP A 74 1.25 -9.57 -20.02
C ASP A 74 2.00 -10.06 -21.26
N ARG A 75 1.37 -10.04 -22.44
CA ARG A 75 2.04 -10.38 -23.71
C ARG A 75 3.24 -9.48 -24.00
N THR A 76 3.08 -8.18 -23.81
CA THR A 76 4.16 -7.20 -24.06
C THR A 76 5.33 -7.41 -23.12
N LEU A 77 5.05 -7.72 -21.85
CA LEU A 77 6.07 -8.02 -20.85
C LEU A 77 6.79 -9.33 -21.16
N ASP A 78 6.07 -10.38 -21.55
CA ASP A 78 6.65 -11.66 -21.96
C ASP A 78 7.58 -11.48 -23.18
N ASP A 79 7.12 -10.81 -24.24
CA ASP A 79 7.93 -10.53 -25.44
C ASP A 79 9.20 -9.72 -25.09
N TRP A 80 9.07 -8.73 -24.19
CA TRP A 80 10.20 -7.92 -23.74
C TRP A 80 11.18 -8.73 -22.89
N LEU A 81 10.68 -9.58 -21.99
CA LEU A 81 11.50 -10.47 -21.15
C LEU A 81 12.22 -11.52 -22.02
N GLU A 82 11.55 -12.12 -23.00
CA GLU A 82 12.18 -13.03 -23.96
C GLU A 82 13.28 -12.34 -24.77
N GLY A 83 13.05 -11.10 -25.20
CA GLY A 83 14.04 -10.28 -25.88
C GLY A 83 15.26 -9.96 -25.00
N LEU A 84 15.04 -9.71 -23.71
CA LEU A 84 16.13 -9.56 -22.74
C LEU A 84 16.88 -10.87 -22.50
N GLU A 85 16.18 -11.99 -22.31
CA GLU A 85 16.81 -13.29 -22.14
C GLU A 85 17.67 -13.67 -23.34
N ALA A 86 17.22 -13.38 -24.57
CA ALA A 86 18.03 -13.58 -25.77
C ALA A 86 19.33 -12.78 -25.73
N LEU A 87 19.29 -11.51 -25.30
CA LEU A 87 20.48 -10.67 -25.13
C LEU A 87 21.42 -11.22 -24.04
N PHE A 88 20.89 -11.73 -22.93
CA PHE A 88 21.70 -12.32 -21.86
C PHE A 88 22.27 -13.71 -22.23
N ILE A 89 21.59 -14.48 -23.07
CA ILE A 89 22.07 -15.78 -23.56
C ILE A 89 23.15 -15.60 -24.63
N GLU A 90 23.04 -14.60 -25.52
CA GLU A 90 24.13 -14.25 -26.44
C GLU A 90 25.38 -13.79 -25.69
N ASP A 91 25.24 -13.05 -24.59
CA ASP A 91 26.37 -12.65 -23.73
C ASP A 91 26.96 -13.83 -22.94
N ARG A 92 26.15 -14.81 -22.51
CA ARG A 92 26.65 -16.06 -21.89
C ARG A 92 27.35 -17.00 -22.86
N ASN A 93 26.99 -16.99 -24.14
CA ASN A 93 27.65 -17.84 -25.15
C ASN A 93 29.04 -17.31 -25.58
N TRP A 94 29.45 -16.13 -25.09
CA TRP A 94 30.80 -15.60 -25.27
C TRP A 94 31.82 -16.15 -24.26
N ASP A 95 31.39 -16.75 -23.14
CA ASP A 95 32.29 -17.26 -22.09
C ASP A 95 32.39 -18.79 -22.08
N GLY A 96 33.09 -19.33 -23.09
CA GLY A 96 33.64 -20.69 -23.07
C GLY A 96 34.97 -20.81 -22.32
N ASP A 97 35.59 -19.71 -21.91
CA ASP A 97 36.88 -19.67 -21.20
C ASP A 97 36.82 -18.57 -20.13
N ARG A 98 36.20 -18.87 -18.99
CA ARG A 98 35.97 -17.91 -17.90
C ARG A 98 37.12 -17.88 -16.90
N GLU A 99 38.34 -17.64 -17.40
CA GLU A 99 39.39 -16.96 -16.64
C GLU A 99 39.30 -15.46 -17.00
N ASP A 100 39.37 -14.58 -15.99
CA ASP A 100 39.33 -13.11 -16.10
C ASP A 100 37.94 -12.43 -16.07
N VAL A 101 37.22 -12.56 -14.94
CA VAL A 101 36.30 -11.49 -14.50
C VAL A 101 37.13 -10.34 -13.90
N ALA A 102 37.85 -9.64 -14.78
CA ALA A 102 38.63 -8.46 -14.45
C ALA A 102 38.26 -7.30 -15.40
N GLN A 103 36.97 -7.06 -15.62
CA GLN A 103 36.52 -5.98 -16.50
C GLN A 103 35.26 -5.32 -15.95
N ASP A 104 35.42 -4.66 -14.80
CA ASP A 104 34.58 -3.50 -14.45
C ASP A 104 35.34 -2.53 -13.52
N SER A 105 36.65 -2.47 -13.67
CA SER A 105 37.49 -1.49 -12.97
C SER A 105 37.66 -0.27 -13.87
N ASP A 106 37.38 0.92 -13.33
CA ASP A 106 37.92 2.18 -13.83
C ASP A 106 39.41 1.96 -14.18
N PRO A 107 39.89 2.30 -15.40
CA PRO A 107 41.28 2.08 -15.79
C PRO A 107 42.31 2.75 -14.86
N PHE A 108 41.88 3.64 -13.97
CA PHE A 108 42.71 4.29 -12.97
C PHE A 108 42.67 3.64 -11.57
N VAL A 109 41.77 2.68 -11.32
CA VAL A 109 41.65 1.98 -10.02
C VAL A 109 41.64 0.48 -10.27
N GLN A 110 42.78 -0.19 -10.05
CA GLN A 110 42.85 -1.64 -10.00
C GLN A 110 42.08 -2.13 -8.76
N MET A 111 40.83 -2.54 -8.95
CA MET A 111 40.05 -3.21 -7.92
C MET A 111 40.21 -4.71 -8.09
N THR A 112 40.95 -5.33 -7.18
CA THR A 112 41.06 -6.79 -7.10
C THR A 112 40.14 -7.29 -6.00
N TYR A 113 39.29 -8.26 -6.31
CA TYR A 113 38.46 -8.93 -5.32
C TYR A 113 39.23 -10.10 -4.70
N VAL A 114 39.24 -10.16 -3.36
CA VAL A 114 39.81 -11.25 -2.57
C VAL A 114 38.64 -12.04 -2.00
N THR A 115 38.62 -13.35 -2.19
CA THR A 115 37.57 -14.24 -1.65
C THR A 115 37.99 -14.74 -0.26
N PRO A 116 37.08 -14.80 0.74
CA PRO A 116 37.43 -15.32 2.05
C PRO A 116 37.65 -16.82 1.96
N SER A 117 38.65 -17.30 2.69
CA SER A 117 39.07 -18.70 2.71
C SER A 117 39.57 -19.09 4.08
N LYS A 118 39.86 -20.37 4.30
CA LYS A 118 40.41 -20.86 5.58
C LYS A 118 41.73 -20.18 5.97
N THR A 119 42.46 -19.62 5.01
CA THR A 119 43.74 -18.93 5.23
C THR A 119 43.64 -17.41 5.14
N THR A 120 42.51 -16.88 4.64
CA THR A 120 42.34 -15.46 4.34
C THR A 120 40.97 -15.03 4.84
N HIS A 121 40.92 -14.32 5.97
CA HIS A 121 39.67 -13.89 6.62
C HIS A 121 38.66 -15.03 6.87
N PRO A 122 39.05 -16.07 7.65
CA PRO A 122 38.22 -17.26 7.86
C PRO A 122 36.87 -16.96 8.54
N ALA A 123 36.83 -15.99 9.45
CA ALA A 123 35.59 -15.55 10.10
C ALA A 123 34.56 -14.91 9.15
N CYS A 124 34.95 -14.62 7.91
CA CYS A 124 34.08 -14.00 6.91
C CYS A 124 33.55 -15.00 5.87
N ILE A 125 33.87 -16.30 5.96
CA ILE A 125 33.42 -17.32 5.00
C ILE A 125 31.91 -17.52 5.11
N ASN A 126 31.14 -16.93 4.18
CA ASN A 126 29.66 -16.82 4.11
C ASN A 126 29.04 -15.59 4.83
N CYS A 127 29.85 -14.58 5.18
CA CYS A 127 29.32 -13.37 5.83
C CYS A 127 28.59 -12.49 4.81
N LEU A 128 27.35 -12.08 5.11
CA LEU A 128 26.54 -11.19 4.25
C LEU A 128 27.20 -9.83 4.03
N HIS A 129 28.00 -9.37 4.99
CA HIS A 129 28.66 -8.06 4.94
C HIS A 129 30.09 -8.11 4.40
N TYR A 130 30.53 -9.24 3.83
CA TYR A 130 31.85 -9.34 3.24
C TYR A 130 31.98 -8.41 2.03
N HIS A 131 33.03 -7.57 2.04
CA HIS A 131 33.31 -6.60 0.99
C HIS A 131 34.42 -7.08 0.05
N GLY A 132 35.55 -7.54 0.58
CA GLY A 132 36.61 -8.22 -0.19
C GLY A 132 37.37 -7.41 -1.25
N HIS A 133 37.18 -6.10 -1.39
CA HIS A 133 37.84 -5.32 -2.45
C HIS A 133 39.14 -4.65 -2.00
N GLN A 134 40.18 -4.82 -2.81
CA GLN A 134 41.45 -4.12 -2.68
C GLN A 134 41.41 -2.77 -3.42
N TYR A 135 41.71 -1.70 -2.70
CA TYR A 135 41.85 -0.33 -3.22
C TYR A 135 43.31 0.09 -3.09
N GLY A 136 44.09 -0.11 -4.16
CA GLY A 136 45.56 0.08 -4.10
C GLY A 136 46.20 -0.88 -3.10
N ASP A 137 46.88 -0.36 -2.07
CA ASP A 137 47.56 -1.18 -1.05
C ASP A 137 46.65 -1.58 0.13
N THR A 138 45.37 -1.17 0.13
CA THR A 138 44.45 -1.45 1.24
C THR A 138 43.35 -2.41 0.83
N LEU A 139 43.29 -3.57 1.47
CA LEU A 139 42.15 -4.48 1.38
C LEU A 139 41.08 -4.06 2.39
N LEU A 140 39.87 -3.76 1.90
CA LEU A 140 38.69 -3.58 2.74
C LEU A 140 37.90 -4.88 2.76
N VAL A 141 37.82 -5.50 3.93
CA VAL A 141 37.39 -6.89 4.10
C VAL A 141 35.89 -7.02 4.31
N CYS A 142 35.28 -6.21 5.19
CA CYS A 142 33.88 -6.31 5.58
C CYS A 142 33.29 -4.91 5.82
N GLY A 143 31.99 -4.73 5.55
CA GLY A 143 31.28 -3.47 5.79
C GLY A 143 31.18 -3.10 7.28
N MET A 144 31.14 -4.10 8.18
CA MET A 144 31.11 -3.88 9.64
C MET A 144 32.51 -3.87 10.27
N HIS A 145 33.44 -4.63 9.68
CA HIS A 145 34.83 -4.73 10.11
C HIS A 145 35.76 -4.44 8.92
N PRO A 146 36.12 -3.17 8.66
CA PRO A 146 36.85 -2.77 7.46
C PRO A 146 38.15 -3.55 7.21
N TYR A 147 38.82 -4.03 8.26
CA TYR A 147 40.06 -4.81 8.16
C TYR A 147 39.88 -6.31 8.43
N GLY A 148 38.63 -6.77 8.58
CA GLY A 148 38.28 -8.14 8.92
C GLY A 148 38.22 -8.36 10.43
N TRP A 149 37.79 -9.57 10.79
CA TRP A 149 37.75 -10.04 12.17
C TRP A 149 38.80 -11.13 12.38
N ASP A 150 39.61 -11.01 13.44
CA ASP A 150 40.72 -11.93 13.73
C ASP A 150 40.30 -13.14 14.59
N GLY A 151 39.09 -13.10 15.17
CA GLY A 151 38.54 -14.23 15.95
C GLY A 151 38.03 -15.36 15.06
N GLU A 152 37.60 -16.46 15.67
CA GLU A 152 37.05 -17.61 14.94
C GLU A 152 35.68 -17.30 14.32
N ASP A 153 34.81 -16.61 15.07
CA ASP A 153 33.45 -16.26 14.66
C ASP A 153 33.26 -14.73 14.64
N CYS A 154 32.77 -14.19 13.52
CA CYS A 154 32.45 -12.77 13.38
C CYS A 154 31.28 -12.38 14.31
N PRO A 155 31.37 -11.31 15.11
CA PRO A 155 30.28 -10.89 16.00
C PRO A 155 29.06 -10.38 15.22
N ASP A 156 29.27 -9.87 14.00
CA ASP A 156 28.23 -9.37 13.10
C ASP A 156 27.74 -10.45 12.12
N TRP A 157 27.91 -11.72 12.48
CA TRP A 157 27.45 -12.85 11.67
C TRP A 157 25.94 -13.01 11.73
N GLU A 158 25.23 -12.55 10.71
CA GLU A 158 23.81 -12.83 10.54
C GLU A 158 23.63 -14.18 9.84
N ASN A 159 23.19 -15.20 10.60
CA ASN A 159 22.79 -16.49 10.02
C ASN A 159 21.57 -16.28 9.13
N VAL A 160 21.77 -16.27 7.82
CA VAL A 160 20.68 -16.45 6.86
C VAL A 160 20.72 -17.93 6.43
N PHE A 161 19.88 -18.74 7.06
CA PHE A 161 19.55 -20.09 6.57
C PHE A 161 18.53 -19.98 5.43
#